data_AF-A0A4P5Y650-F1
#
_entry.id   AF-A0A4P5Y650-F1
#
_cell.length_a   1.000
_cell.length_b   1.000
_cell.length_c   1.000
_cell.angle_alpha   90.00
_cell.angle_beta   90.00
_cell.angle_gamma   90.00
#
_symmetry.space_group_name_H-M   'P 1'
#
loop_
_entity.id
_entity.type
_entity.pdbx_description
1 polymer ?
#
loop_
_entity_poly.entity_id
_entity_poly.type
_entity_poly.pdbx_seq_one_letter_code
_entity_poly.pdbx_strand_id
1 'polypeptide(L)'
;MEEQKVCHIGLAEVNLQTCLPYAGREACQLCVDECHHAGYHAIEFTRVRTEVDAAGNPIEDSGFLAPVVLPDKCVGCGLCQTRCYGINVADKGLIPESAIVISAGAGKEDRQMAGSYLALREAEQAQRAAEIQSQSQPTGEGDGYLPEFLK
;
A
#
# COMPACT_ATOMS: atom_id res chain seq x y z
N MET A 1 13.10 -17.89 14.05
CA MET A 1 11.80 -17.90 13.35
C MET A 1 11.10 -16.52 13.36
N GLU A 2 11.61 -15.51 14.07
CA GLU A 2 11.03 -14.15 14.09
C GLU A 2 11.75 -13.16 13.16
N GLU A 3 13.08 -13.24 13.03
CA GLU A 3 13.83 -12.34 12.13
C GLU A 3 13.40 -12.43 10.65
N GLN A 4 13.01 -13.62 10.19
CA GLN A 4 12.54 -13.81 8.81
C GLN A 4 11.19 -13.12 8.55
N LYS A 5 10.38 -12.88 9.59
CA LYS A 5 9.08 -12.21 9.44
C LYS A 5 9.20 -10.69 9.27
N VAL A 6 10.32 -10.12 9.71
CA VAL A 6 10.57 -8.68 9.70
C VAL A 6 11.58 -8.24 8.65
N CYS A 7 12.22 -9.20 7.98
CA CYS A 7 13.14 -8.94 6.89
C CYS A 7 12.36 -8.59 5.62
N HIS A 8 12.51 -7.35 5.15
CA HIS A 8 11.98 -6.96 3.85
C HIS A 8 12.99 -7.35 2.78
N ILE A 9 12.63 -8.32 1.95
CA ILE A 9 13.44 -8.78 0.82
C ILE A 9 13.05 -8.08 -0.50
N GLY A 10 11.98 -7.28 -0.46
CA GLY A 10 11.48 -6.50 -1.58
C GLY A 10 10.18 -5.78 -1.22
N LEU A 11 9.69 -4.96 -2.15
CA LEU A 11 8.43 -4.25 -2.05
C LEU A 11 7.52 -4.62 -3.22
N ALA A 12 6.26 -4.90 -2.92
CA ALA A 12 5.25 -5.08 -3.96
C ALA A 12 4.85 -3.74 -4.57
N GLU A 13 4.81 -3.67 -5.89
CA GLU A 13 4.43 -2.50 -6.66
C GLU A 13 3.32 -2.86 -7.64
N VAL A 14 2.25 -2.05 -7.65
CA VAL A 14 1.11 -2.26 -8.53
C VAL A 14 1.32 -1.52 -9.85
N ASN A 15 1.25 -2.23 -10.96
CA ASN A 15 1.23 -1.64 -12.28
C ASN A 15 -0.21 -1.19 -12.61
N LEU A 16 -0.42 0.12 -12.65
CA LEU A 16 -1.75 0.72 -12.85
C LEU A 16 -2.33 0.46 -14.25
N GLN A 17 -1.51 0.07 -15.22
CA GLN A 17 -1.95 -0.22 -16.59
C GLN A 17 -2.45 -1.65 -16.76
N THR A 18 -1.88 -2.60 -16.02
CA THR A 18 -2.26 -4.02 -16.08
C THR A 18 -3.17 -4.43 -14.92
N CYS A 19 -3.22 -3.68 -13.83
CA CYS A 19 -4.16 -3.94 -12.74
C CYS A 19 -5.61 -3.71 -13.18
N LEU A 20 -6.42 -4.77 -13.13
CA LEU A 20 -7.78 -4.78 -13.69
C LEU A 20 -8.68 -3.67 -13.11
N PRO A 21 -8.72 -3.41 -11.79
CA PRO A 21 -9.42 -2.26 -11.21
C PRO A 21 -8.90 -0.90 -11.70
N TYR A 22 -7.57 -0.68 -11.69
CA TYR A 22 -6.98 0.60 -12.12
C TYR A 22 -7.18 0.87 -13.62
N ALA A 23 -7.11 -0.19 -14.43
CA ALA A 23 -7.38 -0.15 -15.87
C ALA A 23 -8.89 -0.06 -16.19
N GLY A 24 -9.77 -0.16 -15.19
CA GLY A 24 -11.22 -0.08 -15.35
C GLY A 24 -11.81 -1.27 -16.11
N ARG A 25 -11.16 -2.44 -16.06
CA ARG A 25 -11.59 -3.64 -16.80
C ARG A 25 -12.56 -4.50 -16.01
N GLU A 26 -12.16 -4.92 -14.82
CA GLU A 26 -12.99 -5.71 -13.91
C GLU A 26 -12.58 -5.53 -12.46
N ALA A 27 -13.49 -5.85 -11.55
CA ALA A 27 -13.18 -5.96 -10.13
C ALA A 27 -12.26 -7.17 -9.89
N CYS A 28 -11.19 -6.97 -9.11
CA CYS A 28 -10.23 -8.03 -8.79
C CYS A 28 -9.64 -7.79 -7.40
N GLN A 29 -9.62 -8.85 -6.58
CA GLN A 29 -9.16 -8.82 -5.18
C GLN A 29 -8.00 -9.79 -4.89
N LEU A 30 -7.51 -10.50 -5.92
CA LEU A 30 -6.63 -11.66 -5.75
C LEU A 30 -5.35 -11.38 -4.95
N CYS A 31 -4.69 -10.25 -5.21
CA CYS A 31 -3.45 -9.90 -4.51
C CYS A 31 -3.70 -9.55 -3.04
N VAL A 32 -4.82 -8.90 -2.73
CA VAL A 32 -5.22 -8.54 -1.36
C VAL A 32 -5.55 -9.80 -0.58
N ASP A 33 -6.40 -10.65 -1.15
CA ASP A 33 -6.77 -11.93 -0.55
C ASP A 33 -5.53 -12.77 -0.25
N GLU A 34 -4.62 -12.93 -1.22
CA GLU A 34 -3.41 -13.72 -1.02
C GLU A 34 -2.51 -13.13 0.08
N CYS A 35 -2.36 -11.79 0.12
CA CYS A 35 -1.58 -11.13 1.16
C CYS A 35 -2.19 -11.30 2.56
N HIS A 36 -3.52 -11.32 2.66
CA HIS A 36 -4.25 -11.60 3.89
C HIS A 36 -4.11 -13.06 4.32
N HIS A 37 -4.26 -14.01 3.39
CA HIS A 37 -4.07 -15.44 3.67
C HIS A 37 -2.64 -15.77 4.13
N ALA A 38 -1.65 -15.04 3.61
CA ALA A 38 -0.26 -15.15 4.05
C ALA A 38 0.00 -14.50 5.43
N GLY A 39 -0.96 -13.76 5.98
CA GLY A 39 -0.88 -13.14 7.31
C GLY A 39 -0.10 -11.83 7.37
N TYR A 40 0.26 -11.23 6.23
CA TYR A 40 1.03 -9.98 6.20
C TYR A 40 0.14 -8.72 6.22
N HIS A 41 -1.07 -8.80 5.66
CA HIS A 41 -2.01 -7.66 5.59
C HIS A 41 -1.37 -6.37 5.06
N ALA A 42 -0.51 -6.51 4.06
CA ALA A 42 0.29 -5.44 3.48
C ALA A 42 -0.34 -4.79 2.24
N ILE A 43 -1.57 -5.17 1.89
CA ILE A 43 -2.29 -4.60 0.75
C ILE A 43 -3.71 -4.30 1.21
N GLU A 44 -4.15 -3.05 1.01
CA GLU A 44 -5.49 -2.58 1.34
C GLU A 44 -6.23 -2.16 0.06
N PHE A 45 -7.53 -1.88 0.18
CA PHE A 45 -8.33 -1.38 -0.93
C PHE A 45 -8.44 0.14 -0.92
N THR A 46 -8.36 0.74 -2.11
CA THR A 46 -8.77 2.11 -2.37
C THR A 46 -9.80 2.15 -3.49
N ARG A 47 -10.69 3.13 -3.48
CA ARG A 47 -11.68 3.29 -4.54
C ARG A 47 -11.09 4.08 -5.70
N VAL A 48 -11.25 3.56 -6.92
CA VAL A 48 -10.73 4.16 -8.14
C VAL A 48 -11.82 4.21 -9.21
N ARG A 49 -11.65 5.10 -10.19
CA ARG A 49 -12.58 5.23 -11.33
C ARG A 49 -14.03 5.52 -10.90
N THR A 50 -14.21 6.19 -9.76
CA THR A 50 -15.53 6.66 -9.31
C THR A 50 -16.11 7.63 -10.35
N GLU A 51 -17.35 7.41 -10.73
CA GLU A 51 -18.11 8.32 -11.58
C GLU A 51 -18.51 9.56 -10.79
N VAL A 52 -18.78 10.65 -11.49
CA VAL A 52 -19.26 11.90 -10.89
C VAL A 52 -20.63 12.25 -11.46
N ASP A 53 -21.49 12.78 -10.60
CA ASP A 53 -22.81 13.26 -11.01
C ASP A 53 -22.73 14.60 -11.78
N ALA A 54 -23.88 15.12 -12.20
CA ALA A 54 -23.96 16.40 -12.92
C ALA A 54 -23.48 17.61 -12.11
N ALA A 55 -23.38 17.49 -10.77
CA ALA A 55 -22.86 18.49 -9.86
C ALA A 55 -21.36 18.26 -9.54
N GLY A 56 -20.73 17.23 -10.12
CA GLY A 56 -19.34 16.88 -9.88
C GLY A 56 -19.09 16.08 -8.59
N ASN A 57 -20.14 15.64 -7.89
CA ASN A 57 -19.99 14.81 -6.69
C ASN A 57 -19.73 13.35 -7.07
N PRO A 58 -18.86 12.62 -6.36
CA PRO A 58 -18.67 11.20 -6.57
C PRO A 58 -19.98 10.45 -6.37
N ILE A 59 -20.36 9.61 -7.34
CA ILE A 59 -21.52 8.72 -7.22
C ILE A 59 -21.13 7.58 -6.27
N GLU A 60 -21.84 7.46 -5.15
CA GLU A 60 -21.65 6.36 -4.21
C GLU A 60 -21.80 5.02 -4.93
N ASP A 61 -20.94 4.06 -4.56
CA ASP A 61 -20.87 2.71 -5.15
C ASP A 61 -20.50 2.60 -6.64
N SER A 62 -20.11 3.71 -7.29
CA SER A 62 -19.45 3.66 -8.59
C SER A 62 -17.95 3.36 -8.47
N GLY A 63 -17.34 2.87 -9.56
CA GLY A 63 -15.92 2.57 -9.66
C GLY A 63 -15.53 1.16 -9.17
N PHE A 64 -14.23 0.96 -8.94
CA PHE A 64 -13.65 -0.31 -8.50
C PHE A 64 -12.85 -0.15 -7.21
N LEU A 65 -12.76 -1.24 -6.45
CA LEU A 65 -11.78 -1.36 -5.38
C LEU A 65 -10.46 -1.87 -5.96
N ALA A 66 -9.41 -1.08 -5.82
CA ALA A 66 -8.07 -1.36 -6.31
C ALA A 66 -7.08 -1.56 -5.16
N PRO A 67 -6.04 -2.38 -5.35
CA PRO A 67 -5.05 -2.65 -4.31
C PRO A 67 -4.08 -1.48 -4.12
N VAL A 68 -3.78 -1.15 -2.85
CA VAL A 68 -2.70 -0.25 -2.44
C VAL A 68 -1.77 -0.99 -1.51
N VAL A 69 -0.48 -1.00 -1.82
CA VAL A 69 0.53 -1.67 -0.99
C VAL A 69 0.96 -0.72 0.14
N LEU A 70 0.97 -1.25 1.36
CA LEU A 70 1.53 -0.60 2.54
C LEU A 70 3.01 -1.01 2.67
N PRO A 71 3.97 -0.10 2.36
CA PRO A 71 5.38 -0.46 2.30
C PRO A 71 5.93 -1.03 3.62
N ASP A 72 5.39 -0.55 4.74
CA ASP A 72 5.85 -0.92 6.08
C ASP A 72 5.45 -2.34 6.52
N LYS A 73 4.40 -2.88 5.90
CA LYS A 73 3.91 -4.24 6.17
C LYS A 73 4.40 -5.23 5.11
N CYS A 74 4.84 -4.74 3.96
CA CYS A 74 5.21 -5.57 2.83
C CYS A 74 6.62 -6.11 3.01
N VAL A 75 6.73 -7.44 3.16
CA VAL A 75 8.03 -8.11 3.28
C VAL A 75 8.61 -8.55 1.94
N GLY A 76 7.87 -8.41 0.83
CA GLY A 76 8.34 -8.82 -0.49
C GLY A 76 8.27 -10.34 -0.78
N CYS A 77 7.35 -11.08 -0.14
CA CYS A 77 7.27 -12.54 -0.27
C CYS A 77 6.89 -13.06 -1.68
N GLY A 78 6.33 -12.22 -2.56
CA GLY A 78 6.00 -12.59 -3.95
C GLY A 78 4.75 -13.45 -4.15
N LEU A 79 4.01 -13.79 -3.09
CA LEU A 79 2.77 -14.57 -3.21
C LEU A 79 1.70 -13.83 -4.01
N CYS A 80 1.53 -12.54 -3.79
CA CYS A 80 0.60 -11.70 -4.55
C CYS A 80 0.92 -11.63 -6.05
N GLN A 81 2.21 -11.53 -6.42
CA GLN A 81 2.68 -11.56 -7.81
C GLN A 81 2.41 -12.93 -8.44
N THR A 82 2.76 -14.01 -7.74
CA THR A 82 2.55 -15.38 -8.22
C THR A 82 1.06 -15.66 -8.46
N ARG A 83 0.19 -15.25 -7.53
CA ARG A 83 -1.26 -15.41 -7.64
C ARG A 83 -1.86 -14.60 -8.79
N CYS A 84 -1.44 -13.34 -8.92
CA CYS A 84 -1.90 -12.46 -9.99
C CYS A 84 -1.53 -12.99 -11.37
N TYR A 85 -0.27 -13.41 -11.54
CA TYR A 85 0.20 -14.04 -12.78
C TYR A 85 -0.57 -15.33 -13.08
N GLY A 86 -0.64 -16.25 -12.11
CA GLY A 86 -1.27 -17.55 -12.30
C GLY A 86 -2.71 -17.47 -12.79
N ILE A 87 -3.51 -16.56 -12.23
CA ILE A 87 -4.91 -16.42 -12.63
C ILE A 87 -5.08 -15.50 -13.84
N ASN A 88 -4.54 -14.28 -13.80
CA ASN A 88 -4.89 -13.28 -14.81
C ASN A 88 -4.06 -13.38 -16.09
N VAL A 89 -2.85 -13.97 -16.02
CA VAL A 89 -2.00 -14.18 -17.20
C VAL A 89 -2.14 -15.61 -17.70
N ALA A 90 -1.81 -16.60 -16.86
CA ALA A 90 -1.67 -17.99 -17.32
C ALA A 90 -3.01 -18.72 -17.52
N ASP A 91 -3.97 -18.54 -16.61
CA ASP A 91 -5.27 -19.24 -16.67
C ASP A 91 -6.29 -18.48 -17.54
N LYS A 92 -6.55 -17.21 -17.22
CA LYS A 92 -7.59 -16.42 -17.92
C LYS A 92 -7.11 -15.62 -19.13
N GLY A 93 -5.81 -15.33 -19.25
CA GLY A 93 -5.26 -14.51 -20.34
C GLY A 93 -5.81 -13.08 -20.43
N LEU A 94 -6.25 -12.48 -19.31
CA LEU A 94 -6.83 -11.13 -19.27
C LEU A 94 -5.79 -10.01 -19.43
N ILE A 95 -4.56 -10.28 -18.99
CA ILE A 95 -3.44 -9.33 -19.00
C ILE A 95 -2.16 -10.04 -19.46
N PRO A 96 -1.23 -9.33 -20.11
CA PRO A 96 -0.02 -9.94 -20.67
C PRO A 96 1.04 -10.25 -19.61
N GLU A 97 1.01 -9.57 -18.46
CA GLU A 97 1.96 -9.70 -17.37
C GLU A 97 1.27 -9.41 -16.02
N SER A 98 1.92 -9.79 -14.91
CA SER A 98 1.36 -9.59 -13.57
C SER A 98 1.08 -8.10 -13.31
N ALA A 99 -0.08 -7.83 -12.69
CA ALA A 99 -0.45 -6.48 -12.27
C ALA A 99 0.26 -6.01 -11.00
N ILE A 100 0.91 -6.92 -10.28
CA ILE A 100 1.69 -6.62 -9.08
C ILE A 100 3.01 -7.36 -9.16
N VAL A 101 4.12 -6.66 -8.94
CA VAL A 101 5.48 -7.19 -9.07
C VAL A 101 6.28 -6.86 -7.82
N ILE A 102 7.17 -7.76 -7.42
CA ILE A 102 8.12 -7.51 -6.33
C ILE A 102 9.39 -6.89 -6.91
N SER A 103 9.77 -5.74 -6.36
CA SER A 103 11.00 -5.04 -6.69
C SER A 103 11.92 -5.00 -5.46
N ALA A 104 13.20 -5.31 -5.65
CA ALA A 104 14.24 -5.15 -4.65
C ALA A 104 15.13 -3.94 -4.97
N GLY A 105 15.92 -3.47 -4.00
CA GLY A 105 16.86 -2.35 -4.15
C GLY A 105 16.74 -1.30 -3.06
N ALA A 106 17.47 -0.19 -3.21
CA ALA A 106 17.53 0.88 -2.20
C ALA A 106 16.12 1.39 -1.83
N GLY A 107 15.80 1.33 -0.54
CA GLY A 107 14.49 1.73 0.01
C GLY A 107 13.37 0.69 -0.15
N LYS A 108 13.65 -0.50 -0.70
CA LYS A 108 12.67 -1.58 -0.93
C LYS A 108 13.03 -2.90 -0.28
N GLU A 109 14.28 -3.07 0.16
CA GLU A 109 14.75 -4.23 0.93
C GLU A 109 15.69 -3.77 2.05
N ASP A 110 15.77 -4.55 3.12
CA ASP A 110 16.60 -4.24 4.30
C ASP A 110 17.97 -4.89 4.24
N ARG A 111 18.40 -5.40 3.08
CA ARG A 111 19.55 -6.31 2.98
C ARG A 111 20.78 -5.76 3.72
N GLN A 112 21.07 -6.33 4.89
CA GLN A 112 22.20 -5.98 5.74
C GLN A 112 23.13 -7.20 5.84
N MET A 113 24.43 -6.99 5.61
CA MET A 113 25.45 -8.06 5.70
C MET A 113 25.82 -8.42 7.15
N ALA A 114 25.46 -7.57 8.13
CA ALA A 114 25.63 -7.82 9.57
C ALA A 114 24.58 -7.00 10.35
N GLY A 115 24.08 -7.52 11.47
CA GLY A 115 23.05 -6.87 12.31
C GLY A 115 21.86 -7.77 12.63
N SER A 116 20.84 -7.24 13.30
CA SER A 116 19.55 -7.90 13.53
C SER A 116 18.42 -7.07 12.93
N TYR A 117 17.60 -7.70 12.08
CA TYR A 117 16.43 -7.07 11.47
C TYR A 117 15.37 -6.64 12.50
N LEU A 118 15.30 -7.33 13.64
CA LEU A 118 14.37 -6.95 14.72
C LEU A 118 14.75 -5.60 15.34
N ALA A 119 16.04 -5.42 15.66
CA ALA A 119 16.54 -4.16 16.22
C ALA A 119 16.37 -2.98 15.24
N LEU A 120 16.54 -3.23 13.93
CA LEU A 120 16.28 -2.23 12.90
C LEU A 120 14.81 -1.77 12.94
N ARG A 121 13.86 -2.71 13.03
CA ARG A 121 12.43 -2.40 13.06
C ARG A 121 11.99 -1.68 14.33
N GLU A 122 12.51 -2.08 15.48
CA GLU A 122 12.24 -1.38 16.74
C GLU A 122 12.69 0.09 16.68
N ALA A 123 13.86 0.36 16.10
CA ALA A 123 14.38 1.72 15.95
C ALA A 123 13.53 2.57 14.99
N GLU A 124 13.11 2.02 13.85
CA GLU A 124 12.25 2.72 12.89
C GLU A 124 10.85 3.02 13.46
N GLN A 125 10.26 2.07 14.19
CA GLN A 125 8.97 2.28 14.86
C GLN A 125 9.06 3.38 15.92
N ALA A 126 10.14 3.39 16.71
CA ALA A 126 10.37 4.43 17.71
C ALA A 126 10.56 5.82 17.09
N GLN A 127 11.33 5.93 15.99
CA GLN A 127 11.52 7.19 15.28
C GLN A 127 10.19 7.76 14.75
N ARG A 128 9.37 6.93 14.11
CA ARG A 128 8.06 7.39 13.59
C ARG A 128 7.08 7.76 14.68
N ALA A 129 7.05 7.01 15.78
CA ALA A 129 6.21 7.37 16.92
C ALA A 129 6.58 8.76 17.46
N ALA A 130 7.89 9.07 17.52
CA ALA A 130 8.37 10.39 17.90
C ALA A 130 8.01 11.48 16.87
N GLU A 131 8.12 11.19 15.56
CA GLU A 131 7.72 12.12 14.50
C GLU A 131 6.22 12.45 14.57
N ILE A 132 5.37 11.43 14.68
CA ILE A 132 3.92 11.59 14.82
C ILE A 132 3.61 12.42 16.08
N GLN A 133 4.26 12.15 17.20
CA GLN A 133 4.07 12.88 18.45
C GLN A 133 4.54 14.35 18.35
N SER A 134 5.61 14.62 17.61
CA SER A 134 6.10 15.98 17.37
C SER A 134 5.18 16.79 16.46
N GLN A 135 4.52 16.14 15.49
CA GLN A 135 3.56 16.78 14.58
C GLN A 135 2.18 17.01 15.21
N SER A 136 1.89 16.36 16.33
CA SER A 136 0.59 16.46 17.04
C SER A 136 0.63 17.32 18.30
N GLN A 137 1.74 18.03 18.59
CA GLN A 137 1.75 19.07 19.63
C GLN A 137 1.03 20.35 19.13
N PRO A 138 -0.09 20.75 19.77
CA PRO A 138 -0.69 22.05 19.48
C PRO A 138 0.21 23.14 20.05
N THR A 139 0.64 24.08 19.21
CA THR A 139 1.18 25.36 19.68
C THR A 139 0.06 26.10 20.40
N GLY A 140 0.03 25.99 21.73
CA GLY A 140 -0.89 26.76 22.55
C GLY A 140 -0.38 28.19 22.71
N GLU A 141 -1.09 29.16 22.15
CA GLU A 141 -1.24 30.51 22.69
C GLU A 141 -2.48 31.19 22.08
N GLY A 142 -3.13 32.01 22.89
CA GLY A 142 -4.54 32.38 22.78
C GLY A 142 -4.92 33.44 21.74
N ASP A 143 -6.25 33.53 21.60
CA ASP A 143 -7.07 34.66 21.14
C ASP A 143 -7.25 34.86 19.62
N GLY A 144 -8.53 34.95 19.22
CA GLY A 144 -8.96 35.37 17.87
C GLY A 144 -9.40 34.25 16.92
N TYR A 145 -10.64 33.77 17.04
CA TYR A 145 -11.31 32.88 16.06
C TYR A 145 -11.60 33.56 14.69
N LEU A 146 -10.98 34.70 14.37
CA LEU A 146 -11.20 35.41 13.12
C LEU A 146 -9.86 35.70 12.42
N PRO A 147 -9.69 35.22 11.17
CA PRO A 147 -8.59 35.63 10.31
C PRO A 147 -8.60 37.16 10.10
N GLU A 148 -7.41 37.77 10.06
CA GLU A 148 -7.21 39.23 9.86
C GLU A 148 -7.91 39.81 8.61
N PHE A 149 -8.17 39.01 7.58
CA PHE A 149 -8.85 39.49 6.37
C PHE A 149 -10.37 39.70 6.53
N LEU A 150 -10.93 39.36 7.69
CA LEU A 150 -12.35 39.55 8.05
C LEU A 150 -12.57 40.57 9.17
N LYS A 151 -11.54 41.35 9.54
CA LYS A 151 -11.69 42.53 10.40
C LYS A 151 -11.91 43.80 9.57
#